data_AF-A0A7Y4WXC2-F1
#
_entry.id   AF-A0A7Y4WXC2-F1
#
_cell.length_a   1.000
_cell.length_b   1.000
_cell.length_c   1.000
_cell.angle_alpha   90.00
_cell.angle_beta   90.00
_cell.angle_gamma   90.00
#
_symmetry.space_group_name_H-M   'P 1'
#
loop_
_entity.id
_entity.type
_entity.pdbx_description
1 polymer ?
#
loop_
_entity_poly.entity_id
_entity_poly.type
_entity_poly.pdbx_seq_one_letter_code
_entity_poly.pdbx_strand_id
1 'polypeptide(L)'
;MAVGIIIHISVGSEKRTEFFSENRLSIGSDETCDLQIHTKQLEASGLWVELENSDGVFRITKFDPDLSFTINDKPIRRFIAISDGDRLRIEKTDISFSFFSLSEKPTLITTNRDQPHIAQFIEEAALESATSPKRDDAKTFLREFTRELLREVSVTTKLIALVLVLGFLTGILYLGYAVNHELKESRELASRQADTIDRLEKTLGTASTQIEELDKSNKDLFKTVSLAQNVRVDYGNGVCLIIGVYDLVDRRNGRPLRYPDGGAYRAEPFEPTASEDATRQPGAISGLTTEGSGSPVEYDFIGTGFHVGGGFIVTNRHVLQPWTEDDVVKSMMASSNGRARIKRLVIYFPNYPQPFPLKVREMSGREDVAIASIDTASLPADVPVLPLETDSEASTIGKTVVTIGYPSGPDRLLAMVDEEEAKSINQRFGNSRQNLINFLAQSKKIVPLTTQGAITDLDTRRIVHDAKTAEGGSGAPLFGQTGKVIGVNFGVFTENTAANMAVPIRFAIDLLRKAGWKTAEELQQEATLTAQNANSNTNTATVR
;
A
#
# COMPACT_ATOMS: atom_id res chain seq x y z
N MET A 1 21.60 4.41 9.95
CA MET A 1 21.51 3.80 11.29
C MET A 1 20.68 4.77 12.13
N ALA A 2 19.48 4.40 12.53
CA ALA A 2 18.56 5.31 13.21
C ALA A 2 19.07 5.58 14.63
N VAL A 3 19.59 6.79 14.86
CA VAL A 3 19.99 7.23 16.21
C VAL A 3 18.73 7.72 16.91
N GLY A 4 18.19 6.92 17.82
CA GLY A 4 17.03 7.29 18.63
C GLY A 4 17.34 7.32 20.12
N ILE A 5 16.42 7.90 20.88
CA ILE A 5 16.47 8.02 22.34
C ILE A 5 15.22 7.38 22.94
N ILE A 6 15.43 6.53 23.95
CA ILE A 6 14.35 5.97 24.76
C ILE A 6 14.22 6.84 26.01
N ILE A 7 12.99 7.20 26.35
CA ILE A 7 12.69 8.05 27.51
C ILE A 7 11.74 7.30 28.43
N HIS A 8 12.22 7.02 29.64
CA HIS A 8 11.37 6.54 30.74
C HIS A 8 10.81 7.74 31.49
N ILE A 9 9.52 7.93 31.37
CA ILE A 9 8.75 9.03 31.96
C ILE A 9 8.09 8.50 33.23
N SER A 10 8.27 9.19 34.34
CA SER A 10 7.59 8.92 35.60
C SER A 10 6.86 10.18 36.04
N VAL A 11 5.54 10.10 36.23
CA VAL A 11 4.68 11.17 36.74
C VAL A 11 3.90 10.60 37.92
N GLY A 12 4.39 10.84 39.15
CA GLY A 12 3.80 10.22 40.34
C GLY A 12 3.86 8.69 40.29
N SER A 13 2.70 8.02 40.28
CA SER A 13 2.59 6.56 40.18
C SER A 13 2.62 6.03 38.74
N GLU A 14 2.41 6.89 37.74
CA GLU A 14 2.38 6.48 36.33
C GLU A 14 3.80 6.43 35.76
N LYS A 15 4.11 5.34 35.06
CA LYS A 15 5.39 5.13 34.37
C LYS A 15 5.11 4.73 32.93
N ARG A 16 5.78 5.39 31.99
CA ARG A 16 5.65 5.13 30.56
C ARG A 16 7.02 5.19 29.90
N THR A 17 7.26 4.33 28.93
CA THR A 17 8.50 4.33 28.15
C THR A 17 8.15 4.65 26.71
N GLU A 18 8.77 5.67 26.15
CA GLU A 18 8.56 6.10 24.77
C GLU A 18 9.88 6.13 24.01
N PHE A 19 9.84 5.86 22.71
CA PHE A 19 11.00 5.87 21.83
C PHE A 19 10.84 6.99 20.79
N PHE A 20 11.88 7.80 20.65
CA PHE A 20 11.92 8.90 19.69
C PHE A 20 13.11 8.73 18.75
N SER A 21 12.86 8.83 17.45
CA SER A 21 13.88 8.75 16.38
C SER A 21 14.04 10.05 15.61
N GLU A 22 13.32 11.09 16.01
CA GLU A 22 13.32 12.39 15.34
C GLU A 22 14.53 13.23 15.73
N ASN A 23 14.91 14.15 14.83
CA ASN A 23 16.05 15.04 15.06
C ASN A 23 15.77 16.11 16.12
N ARG A 24 14.51 16.35 16.45
CA ARG A 24 14.07 17.33 17.44
C ARG A 24 12.95 16.70 18.25
N LEU A 25 12.96 16.94 19.55
CA LEU A 25 11.98 16.41 20.49
C LEU A 25 11.57 17.51 21.47
N SER A 26 10.27 17.79 21.51
CA SER A 26 9.66 18.77 22.39
C SER A 26 8.83 18.08 23.48
N ILE A 27 9.07 18.45 24.73
CA ILE A 27 8.39 17.92 25.92
C ILE A 27 7.64 19.06 26.58
N GLY A 28 6.34 18.90 26.84
CA GLY A 28 5.53 19.96 27.46
C GLY A 28 4.09 19.55 27.71
N SER A 29 3.25 20.52 28.03
CA SER A 29 1.80 20.35 28.22
C SER A 29 0.97 20.82 27.01
N ASP A 30 1.59 21.52 26.07
CA ASP A 30 0.96 22.05 24.85
C ASP A 30 0.69 20.96 23.80
N GLU A 31 -0.31 21.17 22.94
CA GLU A 31 -0.68 20.29 21.83
C GLU A 31 0.38 20.27 20.72
N THR A 32 1.29 21.26 20.71
CA THR A 32 2.40 21.35 19.76
C THR A 32 3.64 20.56 20.19
N CYS A 33 3.62 19.93 21.38
CA CYS A 33 4.74 19.15 21.90
C CYS A 33 4.63 17.67 21.50
N ASP A 34 5.76 17.07 21.11
CA ASP A 34 5.83 15.65 20.71
C ASP A 34 5.57 14.71 21.90
N LEU A 35 6.02 15.11 23.09
CA LEU A 35 5.71 14.42 24.35
C LEU A 35 4.83 15.32 25.23
N GLN A 36 3.54 15.04 25.22
CA GLN A 36 2.55 15.79 25.99
C GLN A 36 2.30 15.17 27.37
N ILE A 37 2.44 15.98 28.42
CA ILE A 37 2.26 15.57 29.82
C ILE A 37 1.18 16.41 30.46
N HIS A 38 0.07 15.74 30.80
CA HIS A 38 -1.04 16.35 31.50
C HIS A 38 -0.92 16.03 33.00
N THR A 39 -0.54 17.02 33.80
CA THR A 39 -0.50 16.89 35.26
C THR A 39 -1.23 18.04 35.94
N LYS A 40 -1.85 17.78 37.08
CA LYS A 40 -2.40 18.81 37.97
C LYS A 40 -1.34 19.39 38.93
N GLN A 41 -0.13 18.82 38.93
CA GLN A 41 0.97 19.22 39.82
C GLN A 41 1.76 20.43 39.30
N LEU A 42 1.57 20.80 38.04
CA LEU A 42 2.27 21.89 37.37
C LEU A 42 1.23 22.81 36.71
N GLU A 43 1.22 24.09 37.05
CA GLU A 43 0.38 25.10 36.35
C GLU A 43 1.06 25.66 35.09
N ALA A 44 2.32 25.27 34.83
CA ALA A 44 3.07 25.71 33.65
C ALA A 44 2.50 25.08 32.38
N SER A 45 1.84 25.94 31.60
CA SER A 45 1.20 25.62 30.33
C SER A 45 2.17 25.97 29.19
N GLY A 46 2.64 24.99 28.41
CA GLY A 46 3.56 25.25 27.30
C GLY A 46 4.66 24.22 27.09
N LEU A 47 5.70 24.62 26.36
CA LEU A 47 6.93 23.85 26.13
C LEU A 47 7.80 23.87 27.39
N TRP A 48 8.14 22.69 27.92
CA TRP A 48 8.98 22.58 29.11
C TRP A 48 10.46 22.42 28.74
N VAL A 49 10.79 21.50 27.83
CA VAL A 49 12.16 21.22 27.38
C VAL A 49 12.15 20.84 25.91
N GLU A 50 13.14 21.31 25.17
CA GLU A 50 13.39 20.98 23.77
C GLU A 50 14.78 20.35 23.62
N LEU A 51 14.82 19.21 22.95
CA LEU A 51 16.02 18.42 22.67
C LEU A 51 16.26 18.41 21.16
N GLU A 52 17.51 18.56 20.74
CA GLU A 52 17.90 18.46 19.34
C GLU A 52 19.07 17.49 19.20
N ASN A 53 18.95 16.56 18.25
CA ASN A 53 19.99 15.62 17.89
C ASN A 53 21.00 16.30 16.95
N SER A 54 22.23 16.42 17.42
CA SER A 54 23.36 16.89 16.62
C SER A 54 24.47 15.85 16.66
N ASP A 55 24.75 15.25 15.51
CA ASP A 55 25.75 14.19 15.31
C ASP A 55 25.55 12.95 16.21
N GLY A 56 24.30 12.56 16.46
CA GLY A 56 23.94 11.38 17.24
C GLY A 56 23.90 11.60 18.76
N VAL A 57 24.03 12.86 19.21
CA VAL A 57 23.92 13.26 20.61
C VAL A 57 22.78 14.24 20.77
N PHE A 58 21.81 13.91 21.63
CA PHE A 58 20.71 14.81 21.97
C PHE A 58 21.20 15.90 22.94
N ARG A 59 20.94 17.16 22.61
CA ARG A 59 21.32 18.32 23.43
C ARG A 59 20.10 19.17 23.78
N ILE A 60 20.05 19.71 25.00
CA ILE A 60 18.95 20.60 25.43
C ILE A 60 19.12 21.97 24.75
N THR A 61 18.22 22.35 23.85
CA THR A 61 18.28 23.65 23.14
C THR A 61 17.48 24.72 23.87
N LYS A 62 16.30 24.37 24.36
CA LYS A 62 15.41 25.26 25.13
C LYS A 62 14.89 24.55 26.37
N PHE A 63 14.67 25.33 27.42
CA PHE A 63 13.96 24.90 28.61
C PHE A 63 13.25 26.10 29.22
N ASP A 64 12.15 25.84 29.92
CA ASP A 64 11.41 26.84 30.67
C ASP A 64 12.19 27.23 31.94
N PRO A 65 12.62 28.49 32.11
CA PRO A 65 13.34 28.94 33.31
C PRO A 65 12.48 28.98 34.57
N ASP A 66 11.15 29.02 34.45
CA ASP A 66 10.23 29.04 35.58
C ASP A 66 10.07 27.63 36.20
N LEU A 67 10.46 26.60 35.45
CA LEU A 67 10.56 25.22 35.90
C LEU A 67 11.99 24.92 36.36
N SER A 68 12.18 24.73 37.66
CA SER A 68 13.47 24.35 38.26
C SER A 68 13.90 22.93 37.84
N PHE A 69 14.49 22.81 36.65
CA PHE A 69 15.01 21.56 36.12
C PHE A 69 16.41 21.23 36.64
N THR A 70 16.59 19.97 37.03
CA THR A 70 17.90 19.40 37.38
C THR A 70 18.18 18.16 36.54
N ILE A 71 19.41 18.02 36.05
CA ILE A 71 19.92 16.81 35.40
C ILE A 71 20.95 16.17 36.33
N ASN A 72 20.71 14.94 36.77
CA ASN A 72 21.55 14.24 37.76
C ASN A 72 21.89 15.14 38.97
N ASP A 73 20.88 15.80 39.54
CA ASP A 73 20.98 16.71 40.69
C ASP A 73 21.82 17.98 40.46
N LYS A 74 22.09 18.34 39.20
CA LYS A 74 22.78 19.58 38.81
C LYS A 74 21.85 20.50 38.00
N PRO A 75 21.99 21.83 38.12
CA PRO A 75 21.19 22.76 37.33
C PRO A 75 21.48 22.61 35.83
N ILE A 76 20.42 22.63 35.01
CA ILE A 76 20.56 22.51 33.55
C ILE A 76 21.09 23.80 32.93
N ARG A 77 21.74 23.67 31.76
CA ARG A 77 22.18 24.77 30.91
C ARG A 77 21.85 24.46 29.46
N ARG A 78 21.70 25.49 28.62
CA ARG A 78 21.53 25.31 27.17
C ARG A 78 22.75 24.60 26.59
N PHE A 79 22.49 23.74 25.60
CA PHE A 79 23.44 22.89 24.89
C PHE A 79 24.13 21.80 25.71
N ILE A 80 23.58 21.44 26.88
CA ILE A 80 24.06 20.26 27.61
C ILE A 80 23.70 18.98 26.84
N ALA A 81 24.67 18.08 26.69
CA ALA A 81 24.48 16.79 26.06
C ALA A 81 23.83 15.80 27.03
N ILE A 82 22.81 15.08 26.55
CA ILE A 82 22.17 13.98 27.28
C ILE A 82 22.93 12.70 26.97
N SER A 83 23.39 12.05 28.03
CA SER A 83 24.07 10.76 27.99
C SER A 83 23.12 9.62 28.38
N ASP A 84 23.52 8.41 28.01
CA ASP A 84 22.84 7.19 28.45
C ASP A 84 22.81 7.09 29.99
N GLY A 85 21.61 6.95 30.56
CA GLY A 85 21.38 6.90 32.00
C GLY A 85 21.13 8.25 32.68
N ASP A 86 21.16 9.36 31.94
CA ASP A 86 20.88 10.68 32.52
C ASP A 86 19.42 10.80 32.97
N ARG A 87 19.21 11.44 34.14
CA ARG A 87 17.88 11.68 34.70
C ARG A 87 17.61 13.16 34.85
N LEU A 88 16.59 13.65 34.15
CA LEU A 88 16.05 15.00 34.30
C LEU A 88 14.87 14.99 35.27
N ARG A 89 14.86 15.89 36.23
CA ARG A 89 13.80 16.04 37.23
C ARG A 89 13.37 17.49 37.36
N ILE A 90 12.07 17.70 37.53
CA ILE A 90 11.52 19.00 37.92
C ILE A 90 11.48 19.07 39.44
N GLU A 91 12.20 20.02 40.04
CA GLU A 91 12.19 20.20 41.49
C GLU A 91 10.78 20.48 42.01
N LYS A 92 10.48 19.99 43.22
CA LYS A 92 9.16 20.11 43.88
C LYS A 92 8.01 19.35 43.19
N THR A 93 8.31 18.46 42.23
CA THR A 93 7.34 17.54 41.64
C THR A 93 7.85 16.09 41.62
N ASP A 94 6.93 15.17 41.33
CA ASP A 94 7.22 13.74 41.14
C ASP A 94 7.47 13.39 39.66
N ILE A 95 7.80 14.40 38.84
CA ILE A 95 8.06 14.23 37.41
C ILE A 95 9.55 14.01 37.17
N SER A 96 9.89 12.88 36.54
CA SER A 96 11.25 12.61 36.11
C SER A 96 11.30 11.87 34.77
N PHE A 97 12.35 12.18 34.00
CA PHE A 97 12.65 11.61 32.70
C PHE A 97 14.02 10.94 32.78
N SER A 98 14.11 9.66 32.44
CA SER A 98 15.39 8.95 32.34
C SER A 98 15.64 8.63 30.88
N PHE A 99 16.81 9.03 30.38
CA PHE A 99 17.16 8.96 28.97
C PHE A 99 18.13 7.81 28.71
N PHE A 100 17.87 7.06 27.63
CA PHE A 100 18.74 5.98 27.17
C PHE A 100 19.01 6.14 25.68
N SER A 101 20.28 6.18 25.29
CA SER A 101 20.68 6.38 23.89
C SER A 101 20.87 5.03 23.21
N LEU A 102 20.27 4.84 22.03
CA LEU A 102 20.47 3.65 21.19
C LEU A 102 21.76 3.68 20.37
N SER A 103 22.73 4.53 20.73
CA SER A 103 24.04 4.50 20.08
C SER A 103 24.80 3.23 20.48
N GLU A 104 25.17 2.42 19.50
CA GLU A 104 26.24 1.42 19.64
C GLU A 104 27.52 2.18 20.01
N LYS A 105 27.76 2.37 21.31
CA LYS A 105 29.12 2.68 21.75
C LYS A 105 29.97 1.47 21.37
N PRO A 106 31.06 1.62 20.61
CA PRO A 106 32.02 0.55 20.49
C PRO A 106 32.47 0.20 21.90
N THR A 107 32.20 -1.03 22.31
CA THR A 107 32.68 -1.61 23.56
C THR A 107 34.19 -1.79 23.44
N LEU A 108 34.93 -0.68 23.54
CA LEU A 108 36.40 -0.66 23.72
C LEU A 108 36.83 -1.21 25.09
N ILE A 109 35.88 -1.75 25.87
CA ILE A 109 36.14 -2.44 27.13
C ILE A 109 35.67 -3.87 26.98
N THR A 110 36.58 -4.73 26.52
CA THR A 110 36.51 -6.18 26.73
C THR A 110 36.98 -6.45 28.15
N THR A 111 36.10 -6.89 29.05
CA THR A 111 36.55 -7.42 30.34
C THR A 111 37.18 -8.79 30.09
N ASN A 112 38.52 -8.83 30.04
CA ASN A 112 39.28 -10.07 30.01
C ASN A 112 39.25 -10.69 31.43
N ARG A 113 38.13 -11.32 31.78
CA ARG A 113 38.04 -12.22 32.92
C ARG A 113 37.84 -13.61 32.38
N ASP A 114 38.95 -14.22 32.01
CA ASP A 114 39.20 -15.66 32.18
C ASP A 114 40.67 -15.97 31.84
N GLN A 115 41.58 -15.37 32.60
CA GLN A 115 42.89 -15.97 32.88
C GLN A 115 43.28 -15.62 34.32
N PRO A 116 43.74 -16.59 35.13
CA PRO A 116 44.25 -16.31 36.46
C PRO A 116 45.61 -15.63 36.30
N HIS A 117 45.62 -14.30 36.20
CA HIS A 117 46.83 -13.53 36.39
C HIS A 117 47.22 -13.62 37.86
N ILE A 118 48.03 -14.62 38.18
CA ILE A 118 49.00 -14.54 39.27
C ILE A 118 49.81 -13.28 38.96
N ALA A 119 49.71 -12.30 39.84
CA ALA A 119 50.31 -11.00 39.63
C ALA A 119 51.84 -11.13 39.59
N GLN A 120 52.47 -10.49 38.59
CA GLN A 120 53.94 -10.47 38.41
C GLN A 120 54.71 -9.82 39.56
N PHE A 121 54.05 -9.17 40.54
CA PHE A 121 54.71 -8.73 41.76
C PHE A 121 54.92 -9.87 42.79
N ILE A 122 54.18 -10.97 42.68
CA ILE A 122 54.42 -12.18 43.50
C ILE A 122 55.51 -13.04 42.84
N GLU A 123 55.67 -12.98 41.52
CA GLU A 123 56.75 -13.68 40.80
C GLU A 123 58.10 -13.00 41.00
N GLU A 124 58.18 -11.66 40.96
CA GLU A 124 59.41 -10.93 41.31
C GLU A 124 59.73 -10.98 42.80
N ALA A 125 58.74 -10.89 43.70
CA ALA A 125 58.98 -11.08 45.13
C ALA A 125 59.32 -12.54 45.49
N ALA A 126 58.85 -13.53 44.73
CA ALA A 126 59.21 -14.94 44.90
C ALA A 126 60.57 -15.28 44.28
N LEU A 127 60.97 -14.63 43.17
CA LEU A 127 62.31 -14.77 42.59
C LEU A 127 63.39 -13.99 43.37
N GLU A 128 63.13 -12.77 43.83
CA GLU A 128 64.07 -12.02 44.70
C GLU A 128 64.17 -12.61 46.12
N SER A 129 63.12 -13.28 46.61
CA SER A 129 63.21 -14.05 47.87
C SER A 129 63.78 -15.46 47.70
N ALA A 130 64.03 -15.92 46.47
CA ALA A 130 64.67 -17.20 46.19
C ALA A 130 66.20 -17.14 46.13
N THR A 131 66.83 -15.95 46.14
CA THR A 131 68.29 -15.79 46.02
C THR A 131 68.99 -15.17 47.24
N SER A 132 68.34 -15.12 48.40
CA SER A 132 68.97 -14.68 49.66
C SER A 132 69.52 -15.87 50.49
N PRO A 133 70.80 -15.88 50.90
CA PRO A 133 71.46 -17.01 51.58
C PRO A 133 71.11 -17.13 53.08
N LYS A 134 69.88 -16.79 53.48
CA LYS A 134 69.43 -16.79 54.89
C LYS A 134 68.17 -17.63 55.17
N ARG A 135 67.68 -18.41 54.21
CA ARG A 135 66.52 -19.29 54.42
C ARG A 135 66.85 -20.62 55.08
N ASP A 136 68.04 -21.17 54.88
CA ASP A 136 68.45 -22.40 55.57
C ASP A 136 68.64 -22.15 57.06
N ASP A 137 69.18 -21.00 57.45
CA ASP A 137 69.26 -20.61 58.86
C ASP A 137 67.88 -20.31 59.45
N ALA A 138 66.97 -19.62 58.74
CA ALA A 138 65.64 -19.32 59.28
C ALA A 138 64.74 -20.57 59.38
N LYS A 139 64.80 -21.52 58.44
CA LYS A 139 64.09 -22.80 58.55
C LYS A 139 64.71 -23.70 59.61
N THR A 140 66.04 -23.75 59.70
CA THR A 140 66.73 -24.54 60.72
C THR A 140 66.49 -23.94 62.10
N PHE A 141 66.50 -22.61 62.23
CA PHE A 141 66.12 -21.88 63.42
C PHE A 141 64.65 -22.07 63.77
N LEU A 142 63.70 -21.96 62.82
CA LEU A 142 62.29 -22.23 63.13
C LEU A 142 62.07 -23.68 63.55
N ARG A 143 62.80 -24.63 62.94
CA ARG A 143 62.74 -26.06 63.25
C ARG A 143 63.37 -26.37 64.61
N GLU A 144 64.50 -25.76 64.95
CA GLU A 144 65.13 -25.89 66.26
C GLU A 144 64.32 -25.17 67.33
N PHE A 145 63.82 -23.96 67.06
CA PHE A 145 62.98 -23.18 67.98
C PHE A 145 61.62 -23.85 68.22
N THR A 146 60.98 -24.43 67.20
CA THR A 146 59.76 -25.25 67.40
C THR A 146 60.05 -26.54 68.14
N ARG A 147 61.18 -27.19 67.88
CA ARG A 147 61.60 -28.41 68.58
C ARG A 147 61.92 -28.15 70.05
N GLU A 148 62.57 -27.03 70.37
CA GLU A 148 62.89 -26.63 71.73
C GLU A 148 61.65 -26.11 72.49
N LEU A 149 60.78 -25.32 71.83
CA LEU A 149 59.45 -24.96 72.36
C LEU A 149 58.60 -26.20 72.67
N LEU A 150 58.59 -27.20 71.78
CA LEU A 150 57.87 -28.45 72.03
C LEU A 150 58.47 -29.26 73.18
N ARG A 151 59.73 -29.02 73.56
CA ARG A 151 60.43 -29.75 74.63
C ARG A 151 60.22 -29.12 76.00
N GLU A 152 60.18 -27.79 76.11
CA GLU A 152 59.99 -27.06 77.38
C GLU A 152 58.53 -26.83 77.78
N VAL A 153 57.58 -26.97 76.84
CA VAL A 153 56.17 -26.68 77.12
C VAL A 153 55.48 -27.85 77.84
N SER A 154 54.72 -27.52 78.89
CA SER A 154 53.95 -28.47 79.69
C SER A 154 52.90 -29.23 78.88
N VAL A 155 52.55 -30.44 79.32
CA VAL A 155 51.58 -31.32 78.64
C VAL A 155 50.21 -30.65 78.47
N THR A 156 49.81 -29.78 79.41
CA THR A 156 48.53 -29.04 79.37
C THR A 156 48.46 -28.06 78.21
N THR A 157 49.51 -27.28 77.97
CA THR A 157 49.57 -26.32 76.85
C THR A 157 49.58 -27.01 75.49
N LYS A 158 50.22 -28.18 75.38
CA LYS A 158 50.15 -29.01 74.17
C LYS A 158 48.73 -29.48 73.85
N LEU A 159 47.97 -29.82 74.88
CA LEU A 159 46.58 -30.26 74.74
C LEU A 159 45.66 -29.10 74.33
N ILE A 160 45.87 -27.91 74.89
CA ILE A 160 45.15 -26.68 74.49
C ILE A 160 45.45 -26.32 73.03
N ALA A 161 46.71 -26.36 72.62
CA ALA A 161 47.11 -26.09 71.24
C ALA A 161 46.51 -27.11 70.25
N LEU A 162 46.45 -28.39 70.62
CA LEU A 162 45.81 -29.43 69.81
C LEU A 162 44.31 -29.16 69.62
N VAL A 163 43.59 -28.79 70.69
CA VAL A 163 42.16 -28.45 70.61
C VAL A 163 41.93 -27.21 69.74
N LEU A 164 42.79 -26.19 69.84
CA LEU A 164 42.72 -25.01 68.98
C LEU A 164 42.96 -25.34 67.51
N VAL A 165 43.95 -26.19 67.20
CA VAL A 165 44.22 -26.65 65.83
C VAL A 165 43.05 -27.47 65.30
N LEU A 166 42.48 -28.36 66.11
CA LEU A 166 41.34 -29.19 65.72
C LEU A 166 40.09 -28.33 65.47
N GLY A 167 39.84 -27.34 66.33
CA GLY A 167 38.78 -26.33 66.17
C GLY A 167 38.97 -25.46 64.92
N PHE A 168 40.21 -25.07 64.62
CA PHE A 168 40.54 -24.29 63.43
C PHE A 168 40.34 -25.10 62.15
N LEU A 169 40.81 -26.35 62.12
CA LEU A 169 40.62 -27.27 60.99
C LEU A 169 39.14 -27.58 60.74
N THR A 170 38.35 -27.82 61.80
CA THR A 170 36.91 -28.02 61.66
C THR A 170 36.19 -26.76 61.19
N GLY A 171 36.60 -25.57 61.66
CA GLY A 171 36.06 -24.30 61.19
C GLY A 171 36.32 -24.06 59.70
N ILE A 172 37.53 -24.36 59.21
CA ILE A 172 37.87 -24.27 57.78
C ILE A 172 37.04 -25.27 56.96
N LEU A 173 36.92 -26.52 57.44
CA LEU A 173 36.16 -27.55 56.74
C LEU A 173 34.67 -27.18 56.64
N TYR A 174 34.11 -26.58 57.70
CA TYR A 174 32.74 -26.09 57.73
C TYR A 174 32.53 -24.91 56.77
N LEU A 175 33.44 -23.92 56.75
CA LEU A 175 33.38 -22.82 55.78
C LEU A 175 33.46 -23.33 54.34
N GLY A 176 34.39 -24.25 54.06
CA GLY A 176 34.54 -24.85 52.74
C GLY A 176 33.28 -25.62 52.30
N TYR A 177 32.67 -26.37 53.21
CA TYR A 177 31.42 -27.07 52.96
C TYR A 177 30.25 -26.10 52.71
N ALA A 178 30.10 -25.07 53.54
CA ALA A 178 29.03 -24.07 53.43
C ALA A 178 29.11 -23.31 52.09
N VAL A 179 30.30 -22.82 51.73
CA VAL A 179 30.52 -22.11 50.46
C VAL A 179 30.27 -23.03 49.27
N ASN A 180 30.73 -24.28 49.32
CA ASN A 180 30.51 -25.23 48.23
C ASN A 180 29.02 -25.60 48.06
N HIS A 181 28.27 -25.69 49.16
CA HIS A 181 26.83 -25.93 49.12
C HIS A 181 26.08 -24.74 48.49
N GLU A 182 26.40 -23.51 48.92
CA GLU A 182 25.80 -22.28 48.38
C GLU A 182 26.09 -22.10 46.88
N LEU A 183 27.32 -22.41 46.45
CA LEU A 183 27.70 -22.36 45.03
C LEU A 183 26.94 -23.39 44.19
N LYS A 184 26.62 -24.56 44.75
CA LYS A 184 25.86 -25.58 44.05
C LYS A 184 24.40 -25.17 43.86
N GLU A 185 23.77 -24.64 44.91
CA GLU A 185 22.40 -24.11 44.83
C GLU A 185 22.31 -22.89 43.89
N SER A 186 23.30 -22.00 43.93
CA SER A 186 23.40 -20.86 43.02
C SER A 186 23.51 -21.30 41.55
N ARG A 187 24.32 -22.33 41.25
CA ARG A 187 24.43 -22.90 39.89
C ARG A 187 23.12 -23.51 39.41
N GLU A 188 22.39 -24.22 40.28
CA GLU A 188 21.09 -24.78 39.92
C GLU A 188 20.05 -23.67 39.66
N LEU A 189 20.04 -22.62 40.47
CA LEU A 189 19.17 -21.46 40.26
C LEU A 189 19.49 -20.75 38.94
N ALA A 190 20.77 -20.51 38.66
CA ALA A 190 21.23 -19.88 37.42
C ALA A 190 20.86 -20.72 36.19
N SER A 191 20.97 -22.06 36.27
CA SER A 191 20.53 -22.95 35.19
C SER A 191 19.03 -22.85 34.93
N ARG A 192 18.20 -22.84 35.98
CA ARG A 192 16.74 -22.68 35.83
C ARG A 192 16.35 -21.31 35.27
N GLN A 193 17.07 -20.26 35.67
CA GLN A 193 16.89 -18.93 35.10
C GLN A 193 17.26 -18.91 33.62
N ALA A 194 18.39 -19.51 33.23
CA ALA A 194 18.80 -19.63 31.83
C ALA A 194 17.76 -20.39 30.99
N ASP A 195 17.23 -21.51 31.49
CA ASP A 195 16.18 -22.28 30.81
C ASP A 195 14.88 -21.47 30.65
N THR A 196 14.54 -20.65 31.64
CA THR A 196 13.34 -19.79 31.60
C THR A 196 13.53 -18.66 30.58
N ILE A 197 14.72 -18.07 30.54
CA ILE A 197 15.09 -17.03 29.58
C ILE A 197 15.05 -17.60 28.15
N ASP A 198 15.61 -18.78 27.90
CA ASP A 198 15.57 -19.44 26.58
C ASP A 198 14.13 -19.73 26.12
N ARG A 199 13.25 -20.19 27.04
CA ARG A 199 11.83 -20.38 26.71
C ARG A 199 11.12 -19.06 26.41
N LEU A 200 11.41 -18.01 27.20
CA LEU A 200 10.83 -16.69 26.98
C LEU A 200 11.28 -16.11 25.64
N GLU A 201 12.56 -16.24 25.30
CA GLU A 201 13.14 -15.79 24.03
C GLU A 201 12.50 -16.53 22.84
N LYS A 202 12.35 -17.87 22.94
CA LYS A 202 11.61 -18.65 21.93
C LYS A 202 10.16 -18.21 21.80
N THR A 203 9.48 -17.99 22.93
CA THR A 203 8.07 -17.55 22.93
C THR A 203 7.95 -16.16 22.30
N LEU A 204 8.84 -15.23 22.63
CA LEU A 204 8.93 -13.90 22.04
C LEU A 204 9.22 -13.96 20.54
N GLY A 205 10.14 -14.83 20.10
CA GLY A 205 10.43 -15.04 18.67
C GLY A 205 9.21 -15.55 17.90
N THR A 206 8.49 -16.54 18.46
CA THR A 206 7.24 -17.04 17.85
C THR A 206 6.14 -15.99 17.84
N ALA A 207 5.98 -15.23 18.93
CA ALA A 207 4.98 -14.16 19.01
C ALA A 207 5.30 -13.03 18.02
N SER A 208 6.56 -12.65 17.88
CA SER A 208 7.01 -11.65 16.90
C SER A 208 6.67 -12.08 15.48
N THR A 209 6.94 -13.35 15.13
CA THR A 209 6.64 -13.90 13.81
C THR A 209 5.13 -13.90 13.55
N GLN A 210 4.33 -14.30 14.54
CA GLN A 210 2.87 -14.25 14.44
C GLN A 210 2.34 -12.82 14.26
N ILE A 211 2.90 -11.84 14.99
CA ILE A 211 2.53 -10.43 14.85
C ILE A 211 2.84 -9.93 13.43
N GLU A 212 3.99 -10.31 12.86
CA GLU A 212 4.37 -9.94 11.49
C GLU A 212 3.41 -10.55 10.46
N GLU A 213 3.03 -11.83 10.62
CA GLU A 213 2.03 -12.48 9.77
C GLU A 213 0.64 -11.83 9.91
N LEU A 214 0.22 -11.47 11.13
CA LEU A 214 -1.03 -10.77 11.39
C LEU A 214 -1.04 -9.36 10.78
N ASP A 215 0.05 -8.61 10.90
CA ASP A 215 0.17 -7.28 10.29
C ASP A 215 0.08 -7.38 8.76
N LYS A 216 0.75 -8.36 8.15
CA LYS A 216 0.65 -8.63 6.72
C LYS A 216 -0.78 -8.98 6.30
N SER A 217 -1.43 -9.90 7.02
CA SER A 217 -2.82 -10.29 6.76
C SER A 217 -3.78 -9.10 6.92
N ASN A 218 -3.61 -8.28 7.96
CA ASN A 218 -4.43 -7.09 8.16
C ASN A 218 -4.24 -6.09 7.02
N LYS A 219 -3.00 -5.81 6.61
CA LYS A 219 -2.72 -4.94 5.46
C LYS A 219 -3.37 -5.45 4.17
N ASP A 220 -3.32 -6.74 3.91
CA ASP A 220 -3.94 -7.34 2.71
C ASP A 220 -5.47 -7.30 2.77
N LEU A 221 -6.07 -7.51 3.95
CA LEU A 221 -7.51 -7.32 4.17
C LEU A 221 -7.92 -5.86 3.96
N PHE A 222 -7.20 -4.91 4.56
CA PHE A 222 -7.46 -3.48 4.37
C PHE A 222 -7.38 -3.06 2.91
N LYS A 223 -6.37 -3.52 2.17
CA LYS A 223 -6.25 -3.29 0.72
C LYS A 223 -7.45 -3.86 -0.04
N THR A 224 -7.88 -5.07 0.28
CA THR A 224 -8.99 -5.74 -0.40
C THR A 224 -10.33 -5.05 -0.14
N VAL A 225 -10.60 -4.67 1.11
CA VAL A 225 -11.86 -3.99 1.50
C VAL A 225 -11.91 -2.57 0.94
N SER A 226 -10.78 -1.85 0.93
CA SER A 226 -10.72 -0.47 0.44
C SER A 226 -10.55 -0.37 -1.08
N LEU A 227 -10.25 -1.47 -1.80
CA LEU A 227 -9.96 -1.47 -3.24
C LEU A 227 -11.03 -0.74 -4.06
N ALA A 228 -12.31 -1.10 -3.88
CA ALA A 228 -13.39 -0.50 -4.65
C ALA A 228 -13.52 1.01 -4.40
N GLN A 229 -13.30 1.45 -3.16
CA GLN A 229 -13.35 2.86 -2.78
C GLN A 229 -12.15 3.63 -3.36
N ASN A 230 -10.94 3.11 -3.18
CA ASN A 230 -9.72 3.75 -3.65
C ASN A 230 -9.72 3.88 -5.17
N VAL A 231 -10.00 2.78 -5.88
CA VAL A 231 -10.06 2.78 -7.35
C VAL A 231 -11.15 3.74 -7.86
N ARG A 232 -12.30 3.84 -7.18
CA ARG A 232 -13.34 4.80 -7.54
C ARG A 232 -12.89 6.25 -7.37
N VAL A 233 -12.21 6.58 -6.27
CA VAL A 233 -11.73 7.94 -5.99
C VAL A 233 -10.59 8.32 -6.94
N ASP A 234 -9.62 7.42 -7.11
CA ASP A 234 -8.40 7.67 -7.86
C ASP A 234 -8.64 7.64 -9.37
N TYR A 235 -9.45 6.70 -9.86
CA TYR A 235 -9.58 6.41 -11.29
C TYR A 235 -11.00 6.55 -11.85
N GLY A 236 -12.02 6.76 -11.01
CA GLY A 236 -13.41 6.84 -11.47
C GLY A 236 -13.64 7.93 -12.52
N ASN A 237 -12.95 9.07 -12.38
CA ASN A 237 -13.01 10.17 -13.36
C ASN A 237 -12.25 9.88 -14.67
N GLY A 238 -11.41 8.85 -14.71
CA GLY A 238 -10.68 8.41 -15.90
C GLY A 238 -11.45 7.41 -16.76
N VAL A 239 -12.62 6.97 -16.29
CA VAL A 239 -13.56 6.12 -17.03
C VAL A 239 -14.60 7.01 -17.72
N CYS A 240 -14.83 6.80 -19.01
CA CYS A 240 -15.71 7.63 -19.83
C CYS A 240 -16.87 6.83 -20.43
N LEU A 241 -18.00 7.51 -20.60
CA LEU A 241 -19.16 7.02 -21.34
C LEU A 241 -18.95 7.31 -22.83
N ILE A 242 -18.92 6.27 -23.65
CA ILE A 242 -18.85 6.35 -25.11
C ILE A 242 -20.26 6.38 -25.67
N ILE A 243 -20.54 7.34 -26.54
CA ILE A 243 -21.78 7.41 -27.31
C ILE A 243 -21.45 7.61 -28.77
N GLY A 244 -22.09 6.79 -29.60
CA GLY A 244 -22.02 6.96 -31.03
C GLY A 244 -23.37 6.81 -31.70
N VAL A 245 -23.40 7.33 -32.93
CA VAL A 245 -24.52 7.16 -33.85
C VAL A 245 -23.93 6.66 -35.15
N TYR A 246 -24.46 5.56 -35.67
CA TYR A 246 -24.11 5.07 -36.99
C TYR A 246 -25.34 5.06 -37.90
N ASP A 247 -25.10 5.34 -39.17
CA ASP A 247 -26.08 5.21 -40.23
C ASP A 247 -25.73 4.03 -41.13
N LEU A 248 -26.75 3.45 -41.76
CA LEU A 248 -26.55 2.48 -42.84
C LEU A 248 -26.56 3.22 -44.17
N VAL A 249 -25.57 2.98 -45.02
CA VAL A 249 -25.45 3.58 -46.34
C VAL A 249 -25.25 2.50 -47.40
N ASP A 250 -25.76 2.70 -48.61
CA ASP A 250 -25.51 1.76 -49.71
C ASP A 250 -24.02 1.78 -50.09
N ARG A 251 -23.46 0.58 -50.28
CA ARG A 251 -22.05 0.38 -50.65
C ARG A 251 -21.67 1.03 -51.98
N ARG A 252 -22.60 1.14 -52.93
CA ARG A 252 -22.32 1.61 -54.31
C ARG A 252 -22.24 3.13 -54.41
N ASN A 253 -23.23 3.80 -53.85
CA ASN A 253 -23.41 5.25 -54.02
C ASN A 253 -23.17 6.05 -52.73
N GLY A 254 -23.01 5.38 -51.58
CA GLY A 254 -22.81 6.02 -50.28
C GLY A 254 -24.03 6.79 -49.76
N ARG A 255 -25.21 6.62 -50.36
CA ARG A 255 -26.44 7.28 -49.93
C ARG A 255 -27.00 6.58 -48.68
N PRO A 256 -27.54 7.34 -47.70
CA PRO A 256 -28.19 6.76 -46.53
C PRO A 256 -29.34 5.84 -46.93
N LEU A 257 -29.35 4.65 -46.33
CA LEU A 257 -30.45 3.71 -46.38
C LEU A 257 -31.58 4.21 -45.47
N ARG A 258 -32.80 4.09 -45.95
CA ARG A 258 -34.03 4.61 -45.34
C ARG A 258 -35.03 3.48 -45.18
N TYR A 259 -35.90 3.62 -44.19
CA TYR A 259 -37.09 2.77 -44.12
C TYR A 259 -38.00 3.11 -45.32
N PRO A 260 -38.57 2.11 -46.00
CA PRO A 260 -39.56 2.37 -47.05
C PRO A 260 -40.78 3.08 -46.45
N ASP A 261 -41.29 4.10 -47.14
CA ASP A 261 -42.49 4.80 -46.69
C ASP A 261 -43.67 3.83 -46.60
N GLY A 262 -44.42 3.88 -45.49
CA GLY A 262 -45.61 3.04 -45.27
C GLY A 262 -46.72 3.21 -46.31
N GLY A 263 -46.59 4.19 -47.22
CA GLY A 263 -47.46 4.38 -48.39
C GLY A 263 -47.10 3.57 -49.64
N ALA A 264 -45.96 2.86 -49.64
CA ALA A 264 -45.57 1.95 -50.73
C ALA A 264 -46.36 0.61 -50.71
N TYR A 265 -47.08 0.34 -49.61
CA TYR A 265 -48.08 -0.72 -49.53
C TYR A 265 -49.48 -0.17 -49.81
N ARG A 266 -49.70 0.41 -51.00
CA ARG A 266 -51.04 0.34 -51.59
C ARG A 266 -51.16 -1.08 -52.13
N ALA A 267 -52.00 -1.90 -51.51
CA ALA A 267 -52.42 -3.14 -52.14
C ALA A 267 -52.91 -2.80 -53.55
N GLU A 268 -52.29 -3.39 -54.57
CA GLU A 268 -52.86 -3.42 -55.92
C GLU A 268 -54.30 -3.96 -55.79
N PRO A 269 -55.32 -3.35 -56.44
CA PRO A 269 -56.73 -3.66 -56.17
C PRO A 269 -57.20 -5.08 -56.54
N PHE A 270 -56.30 -5.97 -56.92
CA PHE A 270 -56.60 -7.26 -57.55
C PHE A 270 -55.78 -8.45 -57.04
N GLU A 271 -55.29 -8.44 -55.80
CA GLU A 271 -54.90 -9.70 -55.14
C GLU A 271 -56.00 -10.21 -54.20
N PRO A 272 -56.49 -11.45 -54.37
CA PRO A 272 -57.51 -12.01 -53.50
C PRO A 272 -56.93 -12.20 -52.09
N THR A 273 -57.63 -11.65 -51.10
CA THR A 273 -57.35 -11.84 -49.67
C THR A 273 -57.30 -13.33 -49.35
N ALA A 274 -56.11 -13.85 -49.06
CA ALA A 274 -55.94 -15.18 -48.50
C ALA A 274 -56.36 -15.17 -47.02
N SER A 275 -57.39 -15.97 -46.75
CA SER A 275 -57.87 -16.56 -45.50
C SER A 275 -57.32 -16.06 -44.15
N GLU A 276 -58.27 -15.68 -43.28
CA GLU A 276 -58.15 -15.57 -41.82
C GLU A 276 -57.73 -16.91 -41.20
N ASP A 277 -56.43 -17.22 -41.18
CA ASP A 277 -55.80 -18.09 -40.18
C ASP A 277 -54.28 -18.07 -40.37
N ALA A 278 -53.64 -17.05 -39.81
CA ALA A 278 -52.21 -17.07 -39.53
C ALA A 278 -51.93 -16.06 -38.40
N THR A 279 -51.38 -16.57 -37.31
CA THR A 279 -50.67 -15.80 -36.30
C THR A 279 -49.86 -14.68 -36.94
N ARG A 280 -50.17 -13.43 -36.59
CA ARG A 280 -49.41 -12.24 -36.99
C ARG A 280 -47.94 -12.41 -36.59
N GLN A 281 -47.13 -12.96 -37.47
CA GLN A 281 -45.70 -12.65 -37.49
C GLN A 281 -45.59 -11.16 -37.83
N PRO A 282 -44.82 -10.36 -37.08
CA PRO A 282 -44.54 -8.99 -37.48
C PRO A 282 -43.91 -9.04 -38.87
N GLY A 283 -44.56 -8.38 -39.83
CA GLY A 283 -44.20 -8.44 -41.24
C GLY A 283 -42.71 -8.15 -41.43
N ALA A 284 -42.04 -9.01 -42.19
CA ALA A 284 -40.67 -8.78 -42.63
C ALA A 284 -40.58 -7.40 -43.27
N ILE A 285 -39.78 -6.52 -42.68
CA ILE A 285 -39.48 -5.20 -43.21
C ILE A 285 -38.82 -5.44 -44.58
N SER A 286 -39.58 -5.29 -45.67
CA SER A 286 -39.04 -5.46 -47.03
C SER A 286 -38.07 -4.32 -47.31
N GLY A 287 -36.77 -4.65 -47.33
CA GLY A 287 -35.68 -3.92 -47.98
C GLY A 287 -35.51 -2.45 -47.58
N LEU A 288 -34.38 -2.10 -46.97
CA LEU A 288 -33.99 -0.69 -46.87
C LEU A 288 -33.77 -0.13 -48.28
N THR A 289 -34.23 1.10 -48.50
CA THR A 289 -34.16 1.78 -49.80
C THR A 289 -33.19 2.96 -49.74
N THR A 290 -32.62 3.38 -50.87
CA THR A 290 -31.87 4.65 -50.97
C THR A 290 -32.74 5.81 -51.47
N GLU A 291 -33.98 5.51 -51.84
CA GLU A 291 -34.96 6.42 -52.43
C GLU A 291 -36.26 6.40 -51.62
N GLY A 292 -36.99 7.51 -51.59
CA GLY A 292 -38.18 7.70 -50.75
C GLY A 292 -37.98 8.77 -49.67
N SER A 293 -39.09 9.14 -49.01
CA SER A 293 -39.10 10.18 -47.97
C SER A 293 -38.96 9.64 -46.55
N GLY A 294 -38.84 8.33 -46.40
CA GLY A 294 -38.69 7.68 -45.10
C GLY A 294 -37.43 8.13 -44.35
N SER A 295 -37.49 8.06 -43.03
CA SER A 295 -36.37 8.46 -42.17
C SER A 295 -35.12 7.60 -42.43
N PRO A 296 -33.92 8.19 -42.44
CA PRO A 296 -32.68 7.43 -42.49
C PRO A 296 -32.60 6.44 -41.33
N VAL A 297 -32.02 5.27 -41.60
CA VAL A 297 -31.73 4.29 -40.58
C VAL A 297 -30.54 4.78 -39.77
N GLU A 298 -30.81 5.23 -38.55
CA GLU A 298 -29.82 5.66 -37.57
C GLU A 298 -29.99 4.88 -36.28
N TYR A 299 -28.88 4.40 -35.73
CA TYR A 299 -28.85 3.67 -34.46
C TYR A 299 -27.90 4.35 -33.49
N ASP A 300 -28.41 4.62 -32.29
CA ASP A 300 -27.59 5.04 -31.15
C ASP A 300 -26.97 3.80 -30.50
N PHE A 301 -25.72 3.93 -30.05
CA PHE A 301 -25.08 2.93 -29.22
C PHE A 301 -24.30 3.59 -28.10
N ILE A 302 -24.15 2.83 -27.02
CA ILE A 302 -23.45 3.24 -25.81
C ILE A 302 -22.40 2.21 -25.44
N GLY A 303 -21.36 2.66 -24.77
CA GLY A 303 -20.36 1.78 -24.17
C GLY A 303 -19.53 2.51 -23.15
N THR A 304 -18.59 1.80 -22.57
CA THR A 304 -17.62 2.36 -21.63
C THR A 304 -16.24 2.34 -22.28
N GLY A 305 -15.40 3.31 -21.92
CA GLY A 305 -13.97 3.28 -22.20
C GLY A 305 -13.20 3.90 -21.05
N PHE A 306 -11.88 3.79 -21.09
CA PHE A 306 -11.03 4.37 -20.05
C PHE A 306 -9.72 4.92 -20.59
N HIS A 307 -9.23 5.96 -19.92
CA HIS A 307 -8.02 6.68 -20.30
C HIS A 307 -6.75 6.03 -19.77
N VAL A 308 -5.79 5.79 -20.66
CA VAL A 308 -4.50 5.13 -20.33
C VAL A 308 -3.30 6.06 -20.51
N GLY A 309 -3.53 7.36 -20.62
CA GLY A 309 -2.47 8.36 -20.82
C GLY A 309 -2.25 8.72 -22.28
N GLY A 310 -1.65 9.89 -22.53
CA GLY A 310 -1.38 10.39 -23.88
C GLY A 310 -2.63 10.62 -24.74
N GLY A 311 -3.81 10.76 -24.11
CA GLY A 311 -5.10 10.86 -24.82
C GLY A 311 -5.58 9.54 -25.42
N PHE A 312 -4.98 8.40 -25.08
CA PHE A 312 -5.42 7.09 -25.55
C PHE A 312 -6.55 6.54 -24.67
N ILE A 313 -7.57 5.97 -25.33
CA ILE A 313 -8.75 5.37 -24.73
C ILE A 313 -8.82 3.90 -25.15
N VAL A 314 -9.01 3.02 -24.18
CA VAL A 314 -9.23 1.58 -24.40
C VAL A 314 -10.72 1.27 -24.28
N THR A 315 -11.24 0.44 -25.17
CA THR A 315 -12.61 -0.10 -25.13
C THR A 315 -12.69 -1.42 -25.90
N ASN A 316 -13.88 -2.02 -26.05
CA ASN A 316 -14.08 -3.18 -26.90
C ASN A 316 -14.22 -2.80 -28.38
N ARG A 317 -13.93 -3.76 -29.27
CA ARG A 317 -14.12 -3.56 -30.72
C ARG A 317 -15.60 -3.46 -31.06
N HIS A 318 -16.46 -4.29 -30.47
CA HIS A 318 -17.90 -4.22 -30.74
C HIS A 318 -18.54 -2.90 -30.27
N VAL A 319 -17.96 -2.22 -29.28
CA VAL A 319 -18.44 -0.89 -28.88
C VAL A 319 -18.21 0.13 -29.99
N LEU A 320 -17.11 0.04 -30.73
CA LEU A 320 -16.82 0.93 -31.86
C LEU A 320 -17.44 0.44 -33.19
N GLN A 321 -17.84 -0.83 -33.26
CA GLN A 321 -18.45 -1.47 -34.43
C GLN A 321 -19.65 -2.36 -34.05
N PRO A 322 -20.74 -1.81 -33.48
CA PRO A 322 -21.84 -2.61 -32.94
C PRO A 322 -22.54 -3.48 -34.00
N TRP A 323 -22.56 -3.04 -35.26
CA TRP A 323 -23.14 -3.77 -36.38
C TRP A 323 -22.43 -5.09 -36.72
N THR A 324 -21.26 -5.39 -36.13
CA THR A 324 -20.60 -6.70 -36.30
C THR A 324 -21.16 -7.78 -35.40
N GLU A 325 -21.95 -7.41 -34.39
CA GLU A 325 -22.54 -8.35 -33.44
C GLU A 325 -24.07 -8.45 -33.59
N ASP A 326 -24.74 -7.40 -34.09
CA ASP A 326 -26.20 -7.38 -34.30
C ASP A 326 -26.62 -8.14 -35.58
N ASP A 327 -27.25 -9.30 -35.41
CA ASP A 327 -27.68 -10.16 -36.52
C ASP A 327 -28.81 -9.56 -37.37
N VAL A 328 -29.68 -8.73 -36.77
CA VAL A 328 -30.74 -8.04 -37.50
C VAL A 328 -30.10 -7.01 -38.43
N VAL A 329 -29.18 -6.20 -37.92
CA VAL A 329 -28.46 -5.19 -38.72
C VAL A 329 -27.57 -5.85 -39.78
N LYS A 330 -26.93 -6.99 -39.48
CA LYS A 330 -26.22 -7.78 -40.50
C LYS A 330 -27.15 -8.23 -41.63
N SER A 331 -28.34 -8.75 -41.29
CA SER A 331 -29.31 -9.18 -42.30
C SER A 331 -29.79 -8.00 -43.17
N MET A 332 -30.01 -6.84 -42.57
CA MET A 332 -30.38 -5.60 -43.27
C MET A 332 -29.26 -5.12 -44.20
N MET A 333 -28.01 -5.10 -43.73
CA MET A 333 -26.86 -4.75 -44.57
C MET A 333 -26.66 -5.75 -45.72
N ALA A 334 -26.86 -7.06 -45.47
CA ALA A 334 -26.73 -8.09 -46.50
C ALA A 334 -27.81 -7.97 -47.59
N SER A 335 -29.07 -7.76 -47.18
CA SER A 335 -30.23 -7.65 -48.08
C SER A 335 -30.25 -6.36 -48.90
N SER A 336 -29.81 -5.24 -48.31
CA SER A 336 -29.83 -3.93 -48.97
C SER A 336 -28.45 -3.50 -49.53
N ASN A 337 -27.47 -4.41 -49.58
CA ASN A 337 -26.08 -4.11 -49.95
C ASN A 337 -25.56 -2.86 -49.19
N GLY A 338 -25.89 -2.77 -47.90
CA GLY A 338 -25.53 -1.68 -47.02
C GLY A 338 -24.14 -1.85 -46.40
N ARG A 339 -23.57 -0.73 -45.94
CA ARG A 339 -22.45 -0.66 -45.01
C ARG A 339 -22.79 0.31 -43.88
N ALA A 340 -22.35 0.02 -42.67
CA ALA A 340 -22.45 0.96 -41.58
C ALA A 340 -21.37 2.05 -41.69
N ARG A 341 -21.73 3.27 -41.29
CA ARG A 341 -20.82 4.40 -41.18
C ARG A 341 -21.09 5.12 -39.88
N ILE A 342 -20.02 5.40 -39.14
CA ILE A 342 -20.09 6.21 -37.92
C ILE A 342 -20.37 7.66 -38.34
N LYS A 343 -21.53 8.19 -37.93
CA LYS A 343 -21.92 9.59 -38.15
C LYS A 343 -21.36 10.49 -37.06
N ARG A 344 -21.32 10.00 -35.83
CA ARG A 344 -20.79 10.71 -34.67
C ARG A 344 -20.28 9.74 -33.62
N LEU A 345 -19.15 10.07 -33.00
CA LEU A 345 -18.55 9.29 -31.92
C LEU A 345 -17.89 10.24 -30.92
N VAL A 346 -18.39 10.24 -29.70
CA VAL A 346 -17.96 11.14 -28.63
C VAL A 346 -17.86 10.40 -27.31
N ILE A 347 -17.06 10.93 -26.40
CA ILE A 347 -16.97 10.44 -25.02
C ILE A 347 -17.30 11.54 -24.01
N TYR A 348 -17.85 11.15 -22.88
CA TYR A 348 -18.12 12.02 -21.73
C TYR A 348 -17.36 11.50 -20.53
N PHE A 349 -16.49 12.34 -19.97
CA PHE A 349 -15.86 12.09 -18.68
C PHE A 349 -16.72 12.65 -17.55
N PRO A 350 -16.70 12.04 -16.35
CA PRO A 350 -17.34 12.59 -15.16
C PRO A 350 -16.90 14.03 -14.90
N ASN A 351 -17.81 14.86 -14.40
CA ASN A 351 -17.59 16.27 -14.05
C ASN A 351 -17.29 17.24 -15.21
N TYR A 352 -17.15 16.75 -16.44
CA TYR A 352 -16.93 17.59 -17.62
C TYR A 352 -18.23 17.76 -18.43
N PRO A 353 -18.67 19.00 -18.68
CA PRO A 353 -19.94 19.26 -19.35
C PRO A 353 -19.89 19.07 -20.87
N GLN A 354 -18.68 19.14 -21.46
CA GLN A 354 -18.51 19.05 -22.91
C GLN A 354 -18.02 17.65 -23.32
N PRO A 355 -18.60 17.07 -24.39
CA PRO A 355 -18.09 15.82 -24.96
C PRO A 355 -16.77 16.02 -25.69
N PHE A 356 -15.95 14.97 -25.69
CA PHE A 356 -14.71 14.91 -26.47
C PHE A 356 -14.91 14.06 -27.73
N PRO A 357 -14.56 14.55 -28.93
CA PRO A 357 -14.59 13.75 -30.14
C PRO A 357 -13.59 12.60 -30.08
N LEU A 358 -14.07 11.37 -30.31
CA LEU A 358 -13.26 10.17 -30.24
C LEU A 358 -12.83 9.75 -31.65
N LYS A 359 -11.53 9.49 -31.84
CA LYS A 359 -10.97 8.99 -33.10
C LYS A 359 -10.47 7.57 -32.93
N VAL A 360 -10.96 6.65 -33.76
CA VAL A 360 -10.48 5.26 -33.76
C VAL A 360 -9.05 5.23 -34.30
N ARG A 361 -8.14 4.53 -33.59
CA ARG A 361 -6.74 4.39 -33.98
C ARG A 361 -6.46 2.99 -34.50
N GLU A 362 -6.71 1.99 -33.65
CA GLU A 362 -6.37 0.60 -33.92
C GLU A 362 -7.45 -0.32 -33.37
N MET A 363 -7.68 -1.46 -34.03
CA MET A 363 -8.66 -2.45 -33.62
C MET A 363 -8.05 -3.84 -33.74
N SER A 364 -8.25 -4.69 -32.73
CA SER A 364 -7.77 -6.07 -32.77
C SER A 364 -8.65 -6.90 -33.72
N GLY A 365 -8.01 -7.72 -34.57
CA GLY A 365 -8.74 -8.62 -35.47
C GLY A 365 -9.15 -9.95 -34.83
N ARG A 366 -8.62 -10.29 -33.65
CA ARG A 366 -8.82 -11.59 -32.99
C ARG A 366 -9.54 -11.50 -31.66
N GLU A 367 -9.19 -10.47 -30.88
CA GLU A 367 -9.80 -10.22 -29.58
C GLU A 367 -10.72 -9.01 -29.68
N ASP A 368 -11.71 -8.94 -28.81
CA ASP A 368 -12.67 -7.85 -28.81
C ASP A 368 -12.13 -6.61 -28.07
N VAL A 369 -11.07 -6.01 -28.60
CA VAL A 369 -10.40 -4.83 -28.02
C VAL A 369 -10.10 -3.81 -29.12
N ALA A 370 -10.28 -2.53 -28.79
CA ALA A 370 -9.97 -1.43 -29.67
C ALA A 370 -9.34 -0.26 -28.91
N ILE A 371 -8.48 0.47 -29.62
CA ILE A 371 -7.81 1.68 -29.14
C ILE A 371 -8.34 2.86 -29.92
N ALA A 372 -8.77 3.87 -29.19
CA ALA A 372 -9.13 5.16 -29.71
C ALA A 372 -8.28 6.26 -29.07
N SER A 373 -8.36 7.47 -29.61
CA SER A 373 -7.68 8.62 -29.04
C SER A 373 -8.57 9.85 -29.06
N ILE A 374 -8.35 10.71 -28.09
CA ILE A 374 -8.85 12.08 -28.06
C ILE A 374 -7.70 13.06 -28.30
N ASP A 375 -8.04 14.30 -28.63
CA ASP A 375 -7.03 15.34 -28.78
C ASP A 375 -6.44 15.70 -27.40
N THR A 376 -5.14 15.47 -27.23
CA THR A 376 -4.42 15.73 -25.99
C THR A 376 -4.46 17.19 -25.59
N ALA A 377 -4.56 18.12 -26.54
CA ALA A 377 -4.68 19.54 -26.24
C ALA A 377 -6.03 19.91 -25.62
N SER A 378 -7.07 19.10 -25.90
CA SER A 378 -8.40 19.29 -25.35
C SER A 378 -8.60 18.58 -24.01
N LEU A 379 -7.76 17.61 -23.67
CA LEU A 379 -7.89 16.79 -22.47
C LEU A 379 -7.37 17.55 -21.23
N PRO A 380 -8.20 17.76 -20.20
CA PRO A 380 -7.76 18.36 -18.94
C PRO A 380 -6.73 17.47 -18.24
N ALA A 381 -5.75 18.10 -17.58
CA ALA A 381 -4.70 17.39 -16.83
C ALA A 381 -5.24 16.58 -15.64
N ASP A 382 -6.45 16.92 -15.18
CA ASP A 382 -7.08 16.32 -14.00
C ASP A 382 -7.75 14.98 -14.31
N VAL A 383 -7.82 14.56 -15.59
CA VAL A 383 -8.37 13.26 -15.97
C VAL A 383 -7.37 12.16 -15.62
N PRO A 384 -7.70 11.25 -14.68
CA PRO A 384 -6.78 10.21 -14.24
C PRO A 384 -6.33 9.29 -15.38
N VAL A 385 -5.10 8.79 -15.25
CA VAL A 385 -4.54 7.76 -16.11
C VAL A 385 -4.67 6.43 -15.38
N LEU A 386 -5.39 5.48 -15.98
CA LEU A 386 -5.56 4.16 -15.39
C LEU A 386 -4.28 3.32 -15.58
N PRO A 387 -3.67 2.81 -14.50
CA PRO A 387 -2.49 1.97 -14.60
C PRO A 387 -2.87 0.60 -15.16
N LEU A 388 -2.09 0.12 -16.12
CA LEU A 388 -2.29 -1.19 -16.74
C LEU A 388 -1.40 -2.22 -16.04
N GLU A 389 -1.95 -3.40 -15.80
CA GLU A 389 -1.19 -4.52 -15.26
C GLU A 389 -0.38 -5.18 -16.38
N THR A 390 0.93 -5.31 -16.16
CA THR A 390 1.83 -5.96 -17.13
C THR A 390 2.13 -7.40 -16.74
N ASP A 391 1.96 -7.74 -15.46
CA ASP A 391 2.20 -9.08 -14.95
C ASP A 391 1.01 -10.02 -15.13
N SER A 392 1.25 -11.17 -15.75
CA SER A 392 0.20 -12.14 -16.06
C SER A 392 -0.33 -12.89 -14.82
N GLU A 393 0.39 -12.86 -13.69
CA GLU A 393 0.00 -13.54 -12.44
C GLU A 393 -1.02 -12.76 -11.60
N ALA A 394 -1.33 -11.52 -11.98
CA ALA A 394 -2.30 -10.69 -11.27
C ALA A 394 -3.73 -11.26 -11.33
N SER A 395 -4.05 -12.03 -12.37
CA SER A 395 -5.33 -12.72 -12.53
C SER A 395 -5.24 -14.13 -11.96
N THR A 396 -5.77 -14.33 -10.76
CA THR A 396 -5.87 -15.67 -10.14
C THR A 396 -7.32 -15.88 -9.71
N ILE A 397 -7.84 -17.09 -9.92
CA ILE A 397 -9.19 -17.47 -9.51
C ILE A 397 -9.37 -17.23 -8.00
N GLY A 398 -10.53 -16.69 -7.62
CA GLY A 398 -10.86 -16.33 -6.24
C GLY A 398 -10.39 -14.94 -5.79
N LYS A 399 -9.52 -14.26 -6.55
CA LYS A 399 -9.12 -12.88 -6.24
C LYS A 399 -10.25 -11.90 -6.50
N THR A 400 -10.33 -10.89 -5.63
CA THR A 400 -11.27 -9.78 -5.75
C THR A 400 -10.96 -8.93 -6.98
N VAL A 401 -12.01 -8.55 -7.69
CA VAL A 401 -11.96 -7.64 -8.83
C VAL A 401 -12.98 -6.53 -8.67
N VAL A 402 -12.69 -5.39 -9.29
CA VAL A 402 -13.56 -4.23 -9.31
C VAL A 402 -13.72 -3.78 -10.75
N THR A 403 -14.95 -3.47 -11.17
CA THR A 403 -15.19 -2.86 -12.49
C THR A 403 -15.85 -1.50 -12.30
N ILE A 404 -15.47 -0.55 -13.15
CA ILE A 404 -16.04 0.80 -13.17
C ILE A 404 -16.55 1.08 -14.56
N GLY A 405 -17.85 1.36 -14.73
CA GLY A 405 -18.41 1.66 -16.05
C GLY A 405 -19.83 2.19 -16.02
N TYR A 406 -20.47 2.20 -17.19
CA TYR A 406 -21.81 2.76 -17.37
C TYR A 406 -22.83 1.71 -17.80
N PRO A 407 -23.12 0.70 -16.95
CA PRO A 407 -24.16 -0.27 -17.23
C PRO A 407 -25.53 0.44 -17.28
N SER A 408 -26.34 0.05 -18.27
CA SER A 408 -27.60 0.67 -18.68
C SER A 408 -27.50 2.14 -19.10
N GLY A 409 -26.28 2.63 -19.38
CA GLY A 409 -26.00 3.96 -19.93
C GLY A 409 -26.83 5.09 -19.33
N PRO A 410 -27.53 5.90 -20.16
CA PRO A 410 -28.27 7.07 -19.69
C PRO A 410 -29.52 6.72 -18.89
N ASP A 411 -30.15 5.57 -19.11
CA ASP A 411 -31.38 5.17 -18.42
C ASP A 411 -31.15 5.00 -16.92
N ARG A 412 -29.98 4.45 -16.58
CA ARG A 412 -29.54 4.40 -15.20
C ARG A 412 -29.28 5.79 -14.62
N LEU A 413 -28.57 6.64 -15.38
CA LEU A 413 -28.22 7.96 -14.89
C LEU A 413 -29.49 8.76 -14.60
N LEU A 414 -30.54 8.61 -15.42
CA LEU A 414 -31.88 9.11 -15.16
C LEU A 414 -32.50 8.53 -13.89
N ALA A 415 -32.39 7.22 -13.67
CA ALA A 415 -32.93 6.56 -12.47
C ALA A 415 -32.27 6.99 -11.15
N MET A 416 -31.10 7.64 -11.22
CA MET A 416 -30.39 8.21 -10.07
C MET A 416 -30.79 9.67 -9.76
N VAL A 417 -31.62 10.27 -10.60
CA VAL A 417 -32.16 11.62 -10.40
C VAL A 417 -33.56 11.50 -9.77
N ASP A 418 -33.97 12.53 -9.02
CA ASP A 418 -35.30 12.59 -8.41
C ASP A 418 -36.42 12.37 -9.44
N GLU A 419 -37.49 11.68 -9.04
CA GLU A 419 -38.54 11.21 -9.95
C GLU A 419 -39.20 12.34 -10.77
N GLU A 420 -39.42 13.50 -10.15
CA GLU A 420 -39.98 14.67 -10.83
C GLU A 420 -39.02 15.23 -11.89
N GLU A 421 -37.73 15.30 -11.56
CA GLU A 421 -36.69 15.76 -12.48
C GLU A 421 -36.53 14.74 -13.62
N ALA A 422 -36.45 13.45 -13.33
CA ALA A 422 -36.36 12.38 -14.32
C ALA A 422 -37.55 12.39 -15.30
N LYS A 423 -38.79 12.57 -14.80
CA LYS A 423 -39.98 12.73 -15.65
C LYS A 423 -39.87 13.98 -16.53
N SER A 424 -39.43 15.11 -15.98
CA SER A 424 -39.26 16.34 -16.74
C SER A 424 -38.19 16.23 -17.84
N ILE A 425 -37.05 15.58 -17.53
CA ILE A 425 -35.96 15.35 -18.48
C ILE A 425 -36.44 14.40 -19.58
N ASN A 426 -37.12 13.31 -19.22
CA ASN A 426 -37.63 12.34 -20.19
C ASN A 426 -38.73 12.96 -21.08
N GLN A 427 -39.60 13.81 -20.54
CA GLN A 427 -40.58 14.55 -21.34
C GLN A 427 -39.93 15.54 -22.31
N ARG A 428 -38.84 16.20 -21.90
CA ARG A 428 -38.13 17.20 -22.73
C ARG A 428 -37.21 16.56 -23.77
N PHE A 429 -36.59 15.43 -23.44
CA PHE A 429 -35.48 14.86 -24.21
C PHE A 429 -35.62 13.37 -24.54
N GLY A 430 -36.72 12.71 -24.18
CA GLY A 430 -36.95 11.28 -24.43
C GLY A 430 -36.92 10.86 -25.91
N ASN A 431 -37.13 11.82 -26.82
CA ASN A 431 -37.01 11.60 -28.26
C ASN A 431 -35.56 11.61 -28.78
N SER A 432 -34.58 12.04 -27.98
CA SER A 432 -33.16 12.08 -28.37
C SER A 432 -32.26 11.76 -27.18
N ARG A 433 -31.74 10.54 -27.14
CA ARG A 433 -30.78 10.07 -26.12
C ARG A 433 -29.55 10.97 -26.02
N GLN A 434 -29.13 11.56 -27.13
CA GLN A 434 -28.01 12.50 -27.14
C GLN A 434 -28.31 13.76 -26.32
N ASN A 435 -29.49 14.37 -26.50
CA ASN A 435 -29.85 15.58 -25.78
C ASN A 435 -29.99 15.32 -24.28
N LEU A 436 -30.54 14.16 -23.93
CA LEU A 436 -30.58 13.67 -22.56
C LEU A 436 -29.17 13.61 -21.95
N ILE A 437 -28.21 12.98 -22.64
CA ILE A 437 -26.85 12.84 -22.11
C ILE A 437 -26.14 14.20 -22.03
N ASN A 438 -26.31 15.07 -23.02
CA ASN A 438 -25.78 16.43 -22.96
C ASN A 438 -26.29 17.18 -21.73
N PHE A 439 -27.57 17.04 -21.40
CA PHE A 439 -28.14 17.62 -20.19
C PHE A 439 -27.52 17.02 -18.92
N LEU A 440 -27.41 15.68 -18.85
CA LEU A 440 -26.77 14.99 -17.72
C LEU A 440 -25.29 15.36 -17.56
N ALA A 441 -24.57 15.61 -18.65
CA ALA A 441 -23.19 16.09 -18.64
C ALA A 441 -23.11 17.53 -18.13
N GLN A 442 -23.98 18.41 -18.60
CA GLN A 442 -24.06 19.81 -18.14
C GLN A 442 -24.39 19.91 -16.65
N SER A 443 -25.26 19.04 -16.14
CA SER A 443 -25.59 18.95 -14.71
C SER A 443 -24.57 18.17 -13.88
N LYS A 444 -23.47 17.71 -14.50
CA LYS A 444 -22.41 16.90 -13.87
C LYS A 444 -22.93 15.62 -13.21
N LYS A 445 -23.99 15.03 -13.78
CA LYS A 445 -24.63 13.79 -13.32
C LYS A 445 -24.12 12.54 -14.03
N ILE A 446 -23.13 12.66 -14.92
CA ILE A 446 -22.44 11.52 -15.53
C ILE A 446 -21.51 10.89 -14.48
N VAL A 447 -22.01 9.86 -13.80
CA VAL A 447 -21.29 9.15 -12.73
C VAL A 447 -21.24 7.66 -13.06
N PRO A 448 -20.04 7.04 -13.12
CA PRO A 448 -19.94 5.60 -13.38
C PRO A 448 -20.37 4.79 -12.15
N LEU A 449 -20.77 3.54 -12.39
CA LEU A 449 -20.95 2.55 -11.33
C LEU A 449 -19.65 1.82 -11.07
N THR A 450 -19.30 1.73 -9.80
CA THR A 450 -18.27 0.81 -9.30
C THR A 450 -18.95 -0.43 -8.74
N THR A 451 -18.63 -1.62 -9.25
CA THR A 451 -19.04 -2.90 -8.67
C THR A 451 -17.83 -3.74 -8.34
N GLN A 452 -18.01 -4.58 -7.32
CA GLN A 452 -17.00 -5.52 -6.86
C GLN A 452 -17.51 -6.95 -7.09
N GLY A 453 -16.57 -7.85 -7.33
CA GLY A 453 -16.79 -9.28 -7.45
C GLY A 453 -15.49 -10.06 -7.26
N ALA A 454 -15.48 -11.31 -7.68
CA ALA A 454 -14.33 -12.20 -7.70
C ALA A 454 -14.16 -12.85 -9.08
N ILE A 455 -12.93 -13.24 -9.39
CA ILE A 455 -12.62 -14.07 -10.56
C ILE A 455 -13.16 -15.48 -10.30
N THR A 456 -14.11 -15.92 -11.10
CA THR A 456 -14.75 -17.24 -10.97
C THR A 456 -14.08 -18.30 -11.83
N ASP A 457 -13.53 -17.90 -12.97
CA ASP A 457 -12.80 -18.77 -13.88
C ASP A 457 -11.78 -17.96 -14.69
N LEU A 458 -10.75 -18.62 -15.20
CA LEU A 458 -9.67 -17.98 -15.94
C LEU A 458 -9.21 -18.86 -17.11
N ASP A 459 -9.22 -18.27 -18.31
CA ASP A 459 -8.63 -18.83 -19.51
C ASP A 459 -7.55 -17.88 -20.04
N THR A 460 -6.67 -18.41 -20.89
CA THR A 460 -5.62 -17.67 -21.59
C THR A 460 -6.19 -16.44 -22.33
N ARG A 461 -7.43 -16.50 -22.81
CA ARG A 461 -8.01 -15.39 -23.59
C ARG A 461 -9.14 -14.64 -22.87
N ARG A 462 -9.57 -15.10 -21.70
CA ARG A 462 -10.76 -14.57 -21.00
C ARG A 462 -10.60 -14.65 -19.49
N ILE A 463 -11.03 -13.61 -18.80
CA ILE A 463 -11.19 -13.58 -17.35
C ILE A 463 -12.69 -13.64 -17.08
N VAL A 464 -13.16 -14.61 -16.29
CA VAL A 464 -14.57 -14.71 -15.91
C VAL A 464 -14.73 -14.21 -14.48
N HIS A 465 -15.73 -13.38 -14.23
CA HIS A 465 -15.99 -12.78 -12.91
C HIS A 465 -17.48 -12.59 -12.63
N ASP A 466 -17.84 -12.43 -11.37
CA ASP A 466 -19.24 -12.21 -10.94
C ASP A 466 -19.57 -10.73 -10.64
N ALA A 467 -18.60 -9.82 -10.79
CA ALA A 467 -18.84 -8.39 -10.56
C ALA A 467 -19.98 -7.87 -11.45
N LYS A 468 -21.03 -7.29 -10.83
CA LYS A 468 -22.28 -6.94 -11.51
C LYS A 468 -22.07 -5.91 -12.62
N THR A 469 -22.64 -6.16 -13.80
CA THR A 469 -22.66 -5.25 -14.95
C THR A 469 -23.94 -5.45 -15.77
N ALA A 470 -24.13 -4.64 -16.81
CA ALA A 470 -25.24 -4.73 -17.76
C ALA A 470 -24.79 -4.19 -19.13
N GLU A 471 -25.68 -4.20 -20.12
CA GLU A 471 -25.44 -3.55 -21.42
C GLU A 471 -24.96 -2.10 -21.24
N GLY A 472 -24.00 -1.64 -22.04
CA GLY A 472 -23.32 -0.35 -21.84
C GLY A 472 -22.12 -0.40 -20.88
N GLY A 473 -22.01 -1.45 -20.05
CA GLY A 473 -20.81 -1.75 -19.26
C GLY A 473 -19.67 -2.41 -20.07
N SER A 474 -19.89 -2.73 -21.35
CA SER A 474 -18.83 -3.20 -22.25
C SER A 474 -17.79 -2.11 -22.48
N GLY A 475 -16.52 -2.49 -22.39
CA GLY A 475 -15.34 -1.63 -22.49
C GLY A 475 -14.89 -1.07 -21.15
N ALA A 476 -15.56 -1.43 -20.05
CA ALA A 476 -15.18 -1.01 -18.70
C ALA A 476 -13.85 -1.66 -18.27
N PRO A 477 -12.96 -0.93 -17.57
CA PRO A 477 -11.77 -1.52 -16.96
C PRO A 477 -12.15 -2.48 -15.85
N LEU A 478 -11.51 -3.65 -15.84
CA LEU A 478 -11.52 -4.61 -14.74
C LEU A 478 -10.22 -4.47 -13.96
N PHE A 479 -10.32 -4.06 -12.70
CA PHE A 479 -9.20 -3.87 -11.78
C PHE A 479 -8.96 -5.13 -10.95
N GLY A 480 -7.69 -5.49 -10.77
CA GLY A 480 -7.26 -6.54 -9.85
C GLY A 480 -6.97 -6.02 -8.44
N GLN A 481 -6.54 -6.90 -7.55
CA GLN A 481 -6.17 -6.55 -6.16
C GLN A 481 -5.03 -5.52 -6.05
N THR A 482 -4.21 -5.38 -7.08
CA THR A 482 -3.14 -4.38 -7.17
C THR A 482 -3.65 -2.96 -7.42
N GLY A 483 -4.94 -2.78 -7.71
CA GLY A 483 -5.51 -1.50 -8.14
C GLY A 483 -5.18 -1.15 -9.59
N LYS A 484 -4.55 -2.07 -10.34
CA LYS A 484 -4.27 -1.93 -11.78
C LYS A 484 -5.30 -2.66 -12.63
N VAL A 485 -5.49 -2.18 -13.86
CA VAL A 485 -6.40 -2.78 -14.82
C VAL A 485 -5.81 -4.09 -15.35
N ILE A 486 -6.50 -5.21 -15.10
CA ILE A 486 -6.13 -6.56 -15.55
C ILE A 486 -6.91 -7.01 -16.79
N GLY A 487 -8.01 -6.33 -17.13
CA GLY A 487 -8.81 -6.67 -18.30
C GLY A 487 -9.80 -5.59 -18.73
N VAL A 488 -10.43 -5.83 -19.87
CA VAL A 488 -11.49 -5.00 -20.46
C VAL A 488 -12.78 -5.81 -20.47
N ASN A 489 -13.73 -5.42 -19.63
CA ASN A 489 -15.02 -6.10 -19.47
C ASN A 489 -15.83 -6.06 -20.77
N PHE A 490 -16.41 -7.19 -21.18
CA PHE A 490 -17.39 -7.28 -22.25
C PHE A 490 -18.61 -8.06 -21.72
N GLY A 491 -19.78 -7.41 -21.74
CA GLY A 491 -21.03 -7.95 -21.19
C GLY A 491 -21.55 -9.18 -21.95
N VAL A 492 -22.38 -9.96 -21.28
CA VAL A 492 -22.50 -11.42 -21.36
C VAL A 492 -23.63 -11.91 -22.26
N PHE A 493 -23.40 -13.10 -22.82
CA PHE A 493 -24.42 -14.04 -23.31
C PHE A 493 -25.76 -13.89 -22.58
N THR A 494 -26.81 -13.59 -23.35
CA THR A 494 -28.18 -13.33 -22.89
C THR A 494 -28.83 -14.49 -22.11
N GLU A 495 -28.17 -15.64 -22.01
CA GLU A 495 -28.69 -16.85 -21.37
C GLU A 495 -28.12 -17.13 -19.96
N ASN A 496 -26.99 -16.51 -19.57
CA ASN A 496 -26.40 -16.72 -18.24
C ASN A 496 -25.99 -15.40 -17.57
N THR A 497 -26.85 -14.88 -16.70
CA THR A 497 -26.66 -13.61 -15.98
C THR A 497 -25.66 -13.69 -14.82
N ALA A 498 -25.10 -14.86 -14.52
CA ALA A 498 -24.26 -15.08 -13.34
C ALA A 498 -22.74 -14.93 -13.60
N ALA A 499 -22.29 -14.81 -14.85
CA ALA A 499 -20.86 -14.82 -15.19
C ALA A 499 -20.50 -13.77 -16.25
N ASN A 500 -19.81 -12.72 -15.83
CA ASN A 500 -19.24 -11.68 -16.68
C ASN A 500 -17.87 -12.05 -17.22
N MET A 501 -17.50 -11.52 -18.39
CA MET A 501 -16.23 -11.82 -19.04
C MET A 501 -15.44 -10.56 -19.31
N ALA A 502 -14.12 -10.66 -19.25
CA ALA A 502 -13.21 -9.60 -19.64
C ALA A 502 -12.08 -10.15 -20.52
N VAL A 503 -11.66 -9.35 -21.50
CA VAL A 503 -10.47 -9.64 -22.30
C VAL A 503 -9.24 -9.24 -21.49
N PRO A 504 -8.22 -10.11 -21.32
CA PRO A 504 -6.99 -9.77 -20.60
C PRO A 504 -6.31 -8.52 -21.15
N ILE A 505 -5.83 -7.64 -20.27
CA ILE A 505 -5.31 -6.31 -20.64
C ILE A 505 -4.07 -6.37 -21.54
N ARG A 506 -3.31 -7.47 -21.50
CA ARG A 506 -2.13 -7.69 -22.35
C ARG A 506 -2.42 -7.49 -23.84
N PHE A 507 -3.60 -7.89 -24.30
CA PHE A 507 -4.00 -7.69 -25.69
C PHE A 507 -4.23 -6.22 -26.04
N ALA A 508 -4.70 -5.42 -25.07
CA ALA A 508 -4.80 -3.97 -25.23
C ALA A 508 -3.41 -3.33 -25.21
N ILE A 509 -2.49 -3.77 -24.34
CA ILE A 509 -1.12 -3.27 -24.26
C ILE A 509 -0.38 -3.48 -25.59
N ASP A 510 -0.49 -4.67 -26.19
CA ASP A 510 0.12 -4.97 -27.48
C ASP A 510 -0.42 -4.06 -28.59
N LEU A 511 -1.71 -3.72 -28.54
CA LEU A 511 -2.36 -2.82 -29.51
C LEU A 511 -1.98 -1.35 -29.26
N LEU A 512 -1.89 -0.94 -28.00
CA LEU A 512 -1.44 0.39 -27.58
C LEU A 512 -0.02 0.66 -28.06
N ARG A 513 0.90 -0.29 -27.87
CA ARG A 513 2.29 -0.17 -28.34
C ARG A 513 2.37 0.00 -29.85
N LYS A 514 1.54 -0.73 -30.62
CA LYS A 514 1.44 -0.55 -32.09
C LYS A 514 0.91 0.83 -32.47
N ALA A 515 0.00 1.39 -31.67
CA ALA A 515 -0.54 2.73 -31.87
C ALA A 515 0.41 3.85 -31.42
N GLY A 516 1.61 3.53 -30.91
CA GLY A 516 2.60 4.50 -30.45
C GLY A 516 2.42 4.98 -29.02
N TRP A 517 1.62 4.28 -28.21
CA TRP A 517 1.49 4.57 -26.79
C TRP A 517 2.73 4.10 -26.01
N LYS A 518 3.12 4.90 -25.02
CA LYS A 518 4.20 4.61 -24.06
C LYS A 518 3.65 4.67 -22.64
N THR A 519 4.23 3.88 -21.74
CA THR A 519 3.83 3.91 -20.32
C THR A 519 4.28 5.22 -19.66
N ALA A 520 3.61 5.62 -18.58
CA ALA A 520 4.04 6.78 -17.77
C ALA A 520 5.46 6.58 -17.22
N GLU A 521 5.83 5.35 -16.88
CA GLU A 521 7.17 4.98 -16.40
C GLU A 521 8.24 5.13 -17.50
N GLU A 522 7.94 4.70 -18.73
CA GLU A 522 8.82 4.88 -19.89
C GLU A 522 9.01 6.38 -20.22
N LEU A 523 7.94 7.17 -20.15
CA LEU A 523 8.01 8.62 -20.36
C LEU A 523 8.84 9.34 -19.28
N GLN A 524 8.74 8.91 -18.02
CA GLN A 524 9.54 9.43 -16.92
C GLN A 524 11.02 9.04 -17.05
N GLN A 525 11.31 7.81 -17.50
CA GLN A 525 12.68 7.36 -17.77
C GLN A 525 13.30 8.14 -18.94
N GLU A 526 12.57 8.34 -20.04
CA GLU A 526 13.05 9.17 -21.17
C GLU A 526 13.27 10.63 -20.76
N ALA A 527 12.38 11.21 -19.95
CA ALA A 527 12.56 12.56 -19.42
C ALA A 527 13.80 12.67 -18.53
N THR A 528 14.05 11.65 -17.69
CA THR A 528 15.23 11.59 -16.82
C THR A 528 16.52 11.44 -17.64
N LEU A 529 16.53 10.57 -18.66
CA LEU A 529 17.65 10.39 -19.58
C LEU A 529 17.93 11.67 -20.39
N THR A 530 16.88 12.38 -20.82
CA THR A 530 17.01 13.65 -21.55
C THR A 530 17.57 14.75 -20.64
N ALA A 531 17.14 14.82 -19.39
CA ALA A 531 17.68 15.77 -18.40
C ALA A 531 19.15 15.46 -18.04
N GLN A 532 19.52 14.19 -17.94
CA GLN A 532 20.92 13.77 -17.73
C GLN A 532 21.82 14.09 -18.94
N ASN A 533 21.31 13.93 -20.16
CA ASN A 533 22.01 14.30 -21.40
C ASN A 533 22.14 15.82 -21.58
N ALA A 534 21.17 16.61 -21.10
CA ALA A 534 21.27 18.07 -21.10
C ALA A 534 22.33 18.58 -20.10
N ASN A 535 22.44 17.96 -18.93
CA ASN A 535 23.43 18.32 -17.89
C ASN A 535 24.87 17.86 -18.21
N SER A 536 25.03 16.83 -19.03
CA SER A 536 26.37 16.40 -19.50
C SER A 536 26.91 17.32 -20.61
N ASN A 537 26.04 17.87 -21.46
CA ASN A 537 26.44 18.81 -22.51
C ASN A 537 26.83 20.20 -21.99
N THR A 538 26.27 20.66 -20.86
CA THR A 538 26.66 21.93 -20.23
C THR A 538 28.03 21.86 -19.55
N ASN A 539 28.45 20.72 -19.01
CA ASN A 539 29.79 20.56 -18.41
C ASN A 539 30.94 20.50 -19.42
N THR A 540 30.66 20.16 -20.69
CA THR A 540 31.64 20.24 -21.78
C THR A 540 31.79 21.63 -22.41
N ALA A 541 30.87 22.56 -22.15
CA ALA A 541 30.92 23.91 -22.70
C ALA A 541 31.69 24.91 -21.82
N THR A 542 31.96 24.57 -20.55
CA THR A 542 32.69 25.43 -19.59
C THR A 542 34.19 25.13 -19.52
N VAL A 543 34.69 24.18 -20.32
CA VAL A 543 36.12 23.86 -20.46
C VAL A 543 36.52 24.00 -21.93
N ARG A 544 36.42 25.22 -22.47
CA ARG A 544 37.17 25.65 -23.65
C ARG A 544 37.54 27.11 -23.54
#